data_AF-A0A3Q3BD71-F1
#
_entry.id   AF-A0A3Q3BD71-F1
#
_cell.length_a   1.000
_cell.length_b   1.000
_cell.length_c   1.000
_cell.angle_alpha   90.00
_cell.angle_beta   90.00
_cell.angle_gamma   90.00
#
_symmetry.space_group_name_H-M   'P 1'
#
loop_
_entity.id
_entity.type
_entity.pdbx_description
1 polymer ?
#
loop_
_entity_poly.entity_id
_entity_poly.type
_entity_poly.pdbx_seq_one_letter_code
_entity_poly.pdbx_strand_id
1 'polypeptide(L)'
;MSSVREEGKDKIIFVTKEDHEIPSSADLIEEDPDDPYEEKGLILPNGEINWNCPCLGGMASGPCGTEFKDAFSCFHYSKEEVKGSDCLEQFGVMQECLQKYPEIYPQEDDSSSSQTSQDSAPAEPPSPNRAPGNEQDSETTTPNKESSEES
;
A
#
# COMPACT_ATOMS: atom_id res chain seq x y z
N MET A 1 4.43 -4.80 40.53
CA MET A 1 4.47 -6.24 40.23
C MET A 1 3.07 -6.66 39.85
N SER A 2 2.89 -7.00 38.57
CA SER A 2 1.65 -7.55 38.04
C SER A 2 1.14 -8.75 38.86
N SER A 3 -0.19 -8.88 38.96
CA SER A 3 -0.87 -9.94 39.74
C SER A 3 -1.77 -10.76 38.83
N VAL A 4 -1.79 -12.08 39.03
CA VAL A 4 -2.63 -13.01 38.26
C VAL A 4 -3.72 -13.58 39.16
N ARG A 5 -4.97 -13.51 38.73
CA ARG A 5 -6.10 -14.24 39.32
C ARG A 5 -6.65 -15.23 38.31
N GLU A 6 -7.09 -16.39 38.79
CA GLU A 6 -7.76 -17.40 37.97
C GLU A 6 -9.21 -17.51 38.42
N GLU A 7 -10.15 -17.27 37.51
CA GLU A 7 -11.60 -17.42 37.74
C GLU A 7 -12.14 -18.45 36.75
N GLY A 8 -12.17 -19.71 37.17
CA GLY A 8 -12.63 -20.81 36.32
C GLY A 8 -11.64 -21.12 35.19
N LYS A 9 -12.05 -20.91 33.93
CA LYS A 9 -11.19 -21.08 32.74
C LYS A 9 -10.42 -19.81 32.41
N ASP A 10 -10.78 -18.69 33.02
CA ASP A 10 -10.27 -17.38 32.70
C ASP A 10 -9.07 -17.03 33.59
N LYS A 11 -7.98 -16.58 32.95
CA LYS A 11 -6.79 -16.06 33.62
C LYS A 11 -6.75 -14.56 33.45
N ILE A 12 -6.92 -13.83 34.55
CA ILE A 12 -7.01 -12.37 34.54
C ILE A 12 -5.71 -11.81 35.12
N ILE A 13 -5.01 -11.03 34.30
CA ILE A 13 -3.71 -10.46 34.63
C ILE A 13 -3.90 -8.95 34.89
N PHE A 14 -3.59 -8.50 36.10
CA PHE A 14 -3.54 -7.09 36.45
C PHE A 14 -2.13 -6.57 36.23
N VAL A 15 -1.95 -5.83 35.14
CA VAL A 15 -0.68 -5.21 34.75
C VAL A 15 -0.55 -3.85 35.43
N THR A 16 0.60 -3.55 36.03
CA THR A 16 0.87 -2.20 36.56
C THR A 16 1.36 -1.30 35.43
N LYS A 17 1.29 0.02 35.63
CA LYS A 17 1.70 0.97 34.58
C LYS A 17 3.15 0.74 34.14
N GLU A 18 4.03 0.46 35.09
CA GLU A 18 5.45 0.20 34.83
C GLU A 18 5.68 -1.10 34.04
N ASP A 19 4.87 -2.14 34.29
CA ASP A 19 4.94 -3.42 33.57
C ASP A 19 4.36 -3.31 32.13
N HIS A 20 3.44 -2.37 31.88
CA HIS A 20 2.87 -2.09 30.55
C HIS A 20 3.74 -1.16 29.70
N GLU A 21 4.58 -0.32 30.33
CA GLU A 21 5.51 0.57 29.63
C GLU A 21 6.74 -0.17 29.07
N ILE A 22 7.01 -1.38 29.53
CA ILE A 22 8.07 -2.24 29.00
C ILE A 22 7.51 -2.99 27.77
N PRO A 23 8.11 -2.85 26.58
CA PRO A 23 7.67 -3.61 25.42
C PRO A 23 7.77 -5.11 25.71
N SER A 24 6.73 -5.85 25.32
CA SER A 24 6.66 -7.29 25.54
C SER A 24 7.86 -7.99 24.90
N SER A 25 8.56 -8.83 25.66
CA SER A 25 9.63 -9.70 25.17
C SER A 25 9.08 -11.00 24.55
N ALA A 26 7.79 -11.05 24.23
CA ALA A 26 7.21 -12.19 23.54
C ALA A 26 7.78 -12.24 22.12
N ASP A 27 8.59 -13.26 21.84
CA ASP A 27 8.94 -13.62 20.47
C ASP A 27 7.65 -14.09 19.78
N LEU A 28 7.16 -13.29 18.84
CA LEU A 28 6.14 -13.75 17.90
C LEU A 28 6.83 -14.80 17.04
N ILE A 29 6.53 -16.07 17.29
CA ILE A 29 6.97 -17.16 16.43
C ILE A 29 6.14 -17.00 15.15
N GLU A 30 6.68 -16.29 14.17
CA GLU A 30 6.03 -16.00 12.88
C GLU A 30 6.11 -17.17 11.89
N GLU A 31 6.76 -18.28 12.26
CA GLU A 31 6.87 -19.48 11.42
C GLU A 31 6.57 -20.70 12.27
N ASP A 32 5.29 -21.06 12.38
CA ASP A 32 4.91 -22.42 12.74
C ASP A 32 4.63 -23.17 11.43
N PRO A 33 5.54 -24.07 10.99
CA PRO A 33 5.41 -24.75 9.70
C PRO A 33 4.19 -25.68 9.60
N ASP A 34 3.47 -25.89 10.70
CA ASP A 34 2.23 -26.66 10.78
C ASP A 34 1.00 -25.75 11.04
N ASP A 35 1.13 -24.40 11.02
CA ASP A 35 0.00 -23.51 11.21
C ASP A 35 -0.97 -23.59 10.02
N PRO A 36 -2.19 -24.13 10.22
CA PRO A 36 -3.15 -24.34 9.14
C PRO A 36 -3.79 -23.02 8.65
N TYR A 37 -3.43 -21.87 9.24
CA TYR A 37 -3.93 -20.55 8.90
C TYR A 37 -2.93 -19.69 8.11
N GLU A 38 -1.61 -19.90 8.26
CA GLU A 38 -0.56 -19.23 7.47
C GLU A 38 -0.72 -19.49 5.97
N GLU A 39 -1.13 -20.70 5.57
CA GLU A 39 -1.22 -21.07 4.15
C GLU A 39 -2.55 -20.71 3.46
N LYS A 40 -3.51 -20.07 4.16
CA LYS A 40 -4.78 -19.66 3.52
C LYS A 40 -4.69 -18.27 2.88
N GLY A 41 -3.61 -18.02 2.16
CA GLY A 41 -3.37 -16.78 1.43
C GLY A 41 -4.31 -16.58 0.24
N LEU A 42 -4.12 -15.46 -0.47
CA LEU A 42 -4.80 -15.19 -1.75
C LEU A 42 -4.44 -16.22 -2.82
N ILE A 43 -3.27 -16.84 -2.70
CA ILE A 43 -2.74 -17.83 -3.63
C ILE A 43 -2.76 -19.19 -2.94
N LEU A 44 -3.43 -20.14 -3.58
CA LEU A 44 -3.47 -21.52 -3.13
C LEU A 44 -2.11 -22.21 -3.39
N PRO A 45 -1.78 -23.30 -2.68
CA PRO A 45 -0.55 -24.06 -2.92
C PRO A 45 -0.43 -24.63 -4.35
N ASN A 46 -1.54 -24.72 -5.07
CA ASN A 46 -1.56 -25.14 -6.48
C ASN A 46 -1.23 -23.99 -7.47
N GLY A 47 -1.04 -22.76 -6.99
CA GLY A 47 -0.78 -21.58 -7.81
C GLY A 47 -2.03 -20.93 -8.42
N GLU A 48 -3.23 -21.32 -7.98
CA GLU A 48 -4.49 -20.67 -8.37
C GLU A 48 -4.89 -19.58 -7.34
N ILE A 49 -5.61 -18.57 -7.82
CA ILE A 49 -6.10 -17.48 -6.98
C ILE A 49 -7.38 -17.92 -6.24
N ASN A 50 -7.38 -17.79 -4.92
CA ASN A 50 -8.55 -18.02 -4.08
C ASN A 50 -9.49 -16.80 -4.09
N TRP A 51 -10.45 -16.79 -5.02
CA TRP A 51 -11.45 -15.73 -5.15
C TRP A 51 -12.41 -15.59 -3.95
N ASN A 52 -12.44 -16.59 -3.06
CA ASN A 52 -13.27 -16.59 -1.85
C ASN A 52 -12.53 -16.04 -0.63
N CYS A 53 -11.26 -15.64 -0.77
CA CYS A 53 -10.51 -15.09 0.34
C CYS A 53 -11.07 -13.70 0.72
N PRO A 54 -11.48 -13.48 2.00
CA PRO A 54 -12.05 -12.20 2.43
C PRO A 54 -11.08 -11.03 2.25
N CYS A 55 -9.77 -11.29 2.20
CA CYS A 55 -8.74 -10.29 1.96
C CYS A 55 -8.84 -9.61 0.58
N LEU A 56 -9.47 -10.26 -0.40
CA LEU A 56 -9.60 -9.74 -1.77
C LEU A 56 -10.69 -8.65 -1.89
N GLY A 57 -11.29 -8.23 -0.77
CA GLY A 57 -12.23 -7.11 -0.71
C GLY A 57 -13.52 -7.32 -1.50
N GLY A 58 -13.86 -8.56 -1.87
CA GLY A 58 -15.07 -8.88 -2.61
C GLY A 58 -15.12 -8.35 -4.05
N MET A 59 -14.06 -7.71 -4.58
CA MET A 59 -14.06 -7.12 -5.93
C MET A 59 -14.30 -8.17 -7.02
N ALA A 60 -13.82 -9.40 -6.78
CA ALA A 60 -14.05 -10.56 -7.66
C ALA A 60 -15.51 -11.09 -7.64
N SER A 61 -16.33 -10.66 -6.68
CA SER A 61 -17.76 -10.96 -6.58
C SER A 61 -18.58 -9.68 -6.70
N GLY A 62 -18.75 -9.21 -7.93
CA GLY A 62 -19.54 -8.02 -8.25
C GLY A 62 -19.81 -7.91 -9.76
N PRO A 63 -20.50 -6.85 -10.22
CA PRO A 63 -20.82 -6.68 -11.64
C PRO A 63 -19.56 -6.50 -12.52
N CYS A 64 -18.45 -6.05 -11.93
CA CYS A 64 -17.14 -5.95 -12.58
C CYS A 64 -16.17 -7.07 -12.18
N GLY A 65 -16.67 -8.12 -11.53
CA GLY A 65 -15.83 -9.19 -11.00
C GLY A 65 -15.13 -10.02 -12.09
N THR A 66 -15.71 -10.12 -13.28
CA THR A 66 -15.07 -10.82 -14.41
C THR A 66 -13.82 -10.07 -14.89
N GLU A 67 -13.95 -8.78 -15.16
CA GLU A 67 -12.82 -7.93 -15.57
C GLU A 67 -11.74 -7.88 -14.49
N PHE A 68 -12.15 -7.84 -13.21
CA PHE A 68 -11.23 -7.90 -12.08
C PHE A 68 -10.46 -9.24 -12.03
N LYS A 69 -11.15 -10.36 -12.26
CA LYS A 69 -10.51 -11.68 -12.27
C LYS A 69 -9.50 -11.80 -13.40
N ASP A 70 -9.83 -11.28 -14.58
CA ASP A 70 -8.95 -11.33 -15.75
C ASP A 70 -7.71 -10.43 -15.55
N ALA A 71 -7.89 -9.20 -15.07
CA ALA A 71 -6.78 -8.30 -14.78
C ALA A 71 -5.86 -8.85 -13.67
N PHE A 72 -6.44 -9.36 -12.59
CA PHE A 72 -5.67 -9.86 -11.44
C PHE A 72 -5.00 -11.20 -11.73
N SER A 73 -5.63 -12.08 -12.52
CA SER A 73 -4.98 -13.31 -12.98
C SER A 73 -3.81 -13.01 -13.92
N CYS A 74 -3.97 -12.05 -14.84
CA CYS A 74 -2.87 -11.60 -15.68
C CYS A 74 -1.71 -11.04 -14.83
N PHE A 75 -2.00 -10.17 -13.87
CA PHE A 75 -1.00 -9.63 -12.94
C PHE A 75 -0.24 -10.73 -12.17
N HIS A 76 -0.97 -11.73 -11.67
CA HIS A 76 -0.37 -12.83 -10.90
C HIS A 76 0.56 -13.70 -11.77
N TYR A 77 0.10 -14.05 -12.98
CA TYR A 77 0.85 -14.92 -13.90
C TYR A 77 1.91 -14.17 -14.74
N SER A 78 1.88 -12.84 -14.75
CA SER A 78 2.87 -12.01 -15.44
C SER A 78 4.29 -12.26 -14.91
N LYS A 79 5.23 -12.39 -15.85
CA LYS A 79 6.66 -12.64 -15.59
C LYS A 79 7.52 -11.40 -15.78
N GLU A 80 6.89 -10.25 -16.00
CA GLU A 80 7.59 -8.98 -16.20
C GLU A 80 8.22 -8.46 -14.90
N GLU A 81 9.26 -7.63 -15.04
CA GLU A 81 10.01 -7.05 -13.92
C GLU A 81 9.10 -6.19 -13.02
N VAL A 82 8.17 -5.46 -13.64
CA VAL A 82 7.05 -4.81 -13.00
C VAL A 82 5.83 -5.67 -13.26
N LYS A 83 5.34 -6.34 -12.22
CA LYS A 83 4.18 -7.23 -12.31
C LYS A 83 3.01 -6.52 -13.02
N GLY A 84 2.50 -7.16 -14.07
CA GLY A 84 1.33 -6.69 -14.81
C GLY A 84 1.56 -5.49 -15.73
N SER A 85 2.81 -5.15 -16.07
CA SER A 85 3.09 -4.16 -17.11
C SER A 85 2.53 -4.57 -18.49
N ASP A 86 2.41 -5.87 -18.73
CA ASP A 86 1.78 -6.50 -19.89
C ASP A 86 0.24 -6.56 -19.81
N CYS A 87 -0.34 -6.30 -18.63
CA CYS A 87 -1.76 -6.48 -18.33
C CYS A 87 -2.55 -5.16 -18.23
N LEU A 88 -1.92 -4.03 -18.59
CA LEU A 88 -2.50 -2.69 -18.41
C LEU A 88 -3.84 -2.53 -19.15
N GLU A 89 -4.02 -3.21 -20.28
CA GLU A 89 -5.28 -3.19 -21.03
C GLU A 89 -6.43 -3.78 -20.19
N GLN A 90 -6.21 -4.92 -19.54
CA GLN A 90 -7.21 -5.58 -18.70
C GLN A 90 -7.55 -4.73 -17.47
N PHE A 91 -6.55 -4.08 -16.86
CA PHE A 91 -6.79 -3.12 -15.78
C PHE A 91 -7.59 -1.90 -16.25
N GLY A 92 -7.36 -1.44 -17.48
CA GLY A 92 -8.14 -0.37 -18.10
C GLY A 92 -9.61 -0.74 -18.28
N VAL A 93 -9.91 -1.93 -18.79
CA VAL A 93 -11.29 -2.43 -18.95
C VAL A 93 -11.97 -2.58 -17.59
N MET A 94 -11.25 -3.11 -16.60
CA MET A 94 -11.74 -3.19 -15.23
C MET A 94 -12.08 -1.82 -14.66
N GLN A 95 -11.20 -0.81 -14.81
CA GLN A 95 -11.47 0.56 -14.36
C GLN A 95 -12.67 1.19 -15.08
N GLU A 96 -12.81 0.99 -16.38
CA GLU A 96 -13.97 1.46 -17.13
C GLU A 96 -15.27 0.82 -16.60
N CYS A 97 -15.22 -0.46 -16.22
CA CYS A 97 -16.35 -1.12 -15.58
C CYS A 97 -16.68 -0.50 -14.22
N LEU A 98 -15.68 -0.27 -13.36
CA LEU A 98 -15.90 0.32 -12.03
C LEU A 98 -16.54 1.72 -12.14
N GLN A 99 -16.13 2.53 -13.10
CA GLN A 99 -16.69 3.87 -13.36
C GLN A 99 -18.17 3.84 -13.76
N LYS A 100 -18.66 2.74 -14.35
CA LYS A 100 -20.09 2.57 -14.69
C LYS A 100 -20.97 2.33 -13.46
N TYR A 101 -20.39 1.94 -12.32
CA TYR A 101 -21.12 1.59 -11.11
C TYR A 101 -20.61 2.39 -9.88
N PRO A 102 -20.72 3.73 -9.89
CA PRO A 102 -20.18 4.58 -8.83
C PRO A 102 -20.87 4.40 -7.46
N GLU A 103 -22.10 3.88 -7.44
CA GLU A 103 -22.86 3.70 -6.19
C GLU A 103 -22.37 2.53 -5.33
N ILE A 104 -21.75 1.52 -5.96
CA ILE A 104 -21.19 0.34 -5.29
C ILE A 104 -19.66 0.34 -5.27
N TYR A 105 -19.05 1.06 -6.21
CA TYR A 105 -17.61 1.31 -6.27
C TYR A 105 -17.40 2.83 -6.18
N PRO A 106 -17.48 3.43 -4.98
CA PRO A 106 -17.18 4.83 -4.81
C PRO A 106 -15.77 5.08 -5.32
N GLN A 107 -15.66 5.89 -6.37
CA GLN A 107 -14.38 6.48 -6.74
C GLN A 107 -14.00 7.35 -5.54
N GLU A 108 -12.83 7.10 -4.96
CA GLU A 108 -12.22 8.01 -3.99
C GLU A 108 -11.89 9.30 -4.76
N ASP A 109 -12.91 10.12 -4.97
CA ASP A 109 -12.73 11.47 -5.48
C ASP A 109 -11.87 12.20 -4.44
N ASP A 110 -10.84 12.89 -4.91
CA ASP A 110 -9.78 13.62 -4.18
C ASP A 110 -10.34 14.76 -3.29
N SER A 111 -11.60 14.71 -2.86
CA SER A 111 -12.31 15.80 -2.20
C SER A 111 -13.46 15.32 -1.29
N SER A 112 -13.22 14.40 -0.36
CA SER A 112 -13.77 14.50 1.00
C SER A 112 -13.30 13.36 1.91
N SER A 113 -12.67 13.72 3.04
CA SER A 113 -12.42 12.84 4.18
C SER A 113 -13.66 12.05 4.59
N SER A 114 -13.55 10.73 4.60
CA SER A 114 -14.20 9.88 5.61
C SER A 114 -13.10 9.08 6.31
N GLN A 115 -12.89 9.44 7.57
CA GLN A 115 -11.85 8.96 8.45
C GLN A 115 -11.98 7.44 8.66
N THR A 116 -10.96 6.68 8.26
CA THR A 116 -10.53 5.51 9.02
C THR A 116 -9.17 5.85 9.60
N SER A 117 -9.09 5.66 10.92
CA SER A 117 -8.12 6.20 11.86
C SER A 117 -6.67 6.16 11.40
N GLN A 118 -6.04 7.34 11.46
CA GLN A 118 -4.60 7.51 11.52
C GLN A 118 -4.07 6.89 12.81
N ASP A 119 -3.20 5.89 12.71
CA ASP A 119 -2.17 5.67 13.72
C ASP A 119 -0.87 6.30 13.22
N SER A 120 -0.25 7.05 14.10
CA SER A 120 0.83 7.98 13.82
C SER A 120 2.17 7.27 13.88
N ALA A 121 2.90 7.17 12.76
CA ALA A 121 4.33 6.96 12.79
C ALA A 121 5.03 8.35 12.73
N PRO A 122 5.75 8.78 13.78
CA PRO A 122 6.44 10.07 13.76
C PRO A 122 7.63 10.03 12.79
N ALA A 123 7.70 11.07 11.96
CA ALA A 123 8.77 11.35 11.03
C ALA A 123 10.12 11.51 11.73
N GLU A 124 11.13 10.81 11.20
CA GLU A 124 12.54 11.00 11.51
C GLU A 124 13.02 12.36 10.95
N PRO A 125 13.77 13.20 11.71
CA PRO A 125 14.17 14.51 11.23
C PRO A 125 15.38 14.43 10.28
N PRO A 126 15.35 15.03 9.08
CA PRO A 126 16.57 15.24 8.31
C PRO A 126 17.41 16.35 8.93
N SER A 127 18.64 15.99 9.32
CA SER A 127 19.65 16.92 9.86
C SER A 127 20.07 17.98 8.81
N PRO A 128 20.40 19.22 9.22
CA PRO A 128 20.48 20.36 8.31
C PRO A 128 21.90 20.54 7.78
N ASN A 129 22.09 20.53 6.45
CA ASN A 129 23.18 21.27 5.85
C ASN A 129 22.99 21.50 4.35
N ARG A 130 22.39 22.65 4.00
CA ARG A 130 22.88 23.50 2.89
C ARG A 130 22.20 24.86 2.89
N ALA A 131 22.95 25.88 3.27
CA ALA A 131 22.61 27.26 2.95
C ALA A 131 23.05 27.58 1.50
N PRO A 132 22.42 28.58 0.84
CA PRO A 132 22.46 28.78 -0.60
C PRO A 132 23.59 29.72 -1.03
N GLY A 133 23.99 29.63 -2.30
CA GLY A 133 24.92 30.57 -2.94
C GLY A 133 24.74 30.53 -4.45
N ASN A 134 24.20 31.62 -5.00
CA ASN A 134 24.33 32.02 -6.39
C ASN A 134 25.79 31.90 -6.83
N GLU A 135 26.04 31.54 -8.08
CA GLU A 135 26.82 32.36 -9.02
C GLU A 135 26.81 31.72 -10.40
N GLN A 136 26.55 32.59 -11.37
CA GLN A 136 26.36 32.35 -12.79
C GLN A 136 27.68 32.76 -13.45
N ASP A 137 28.42 31.83 -14.06
CA ASP A 137 29.47 32.19 -15.03
C ASP A 137 29.78 31.01 -15.97
N SER A 138 29.46 31.19 -17.24
CA SER A 138 30.11 30.53 -18.37
C SER A 138 29.90 31.40 -19.60
N GLU A 139 30.75 32.42 -19.69
CA GLU A 139 31.20 33.00 -20.96
C GLU A 139 32.00 31.90 -21.72
N THR A 140 32.01 31.72 -23.04
CA THR A 140 32.05 32.65 -24.17
C THR A 140 31.79 31.85 -25.47
N THR A 141 31.41 32.56 -26.56
CA THR A 141 31.57 32.22 -28.01
C THR A 141 30.27 31.73 -28.67
N THR A 142 29.60 32.42 -29.60
CA THR A 142 29.96 33.47 -30.58
C THR A 142 28.69 34.17 -31.10
N PRO A 143 28.73 35.46 -31.50
CA PRO A 143 27.60 36.17 -32.08
C PRO A 143 27.65 36.13 -33.61
N ASN A 144 26.48 36.12 -34.27
CA ASN A 144 26.40 36.58 -35.65
C ASN A 144 25.01 37.16 -36.00
N LYS A 145 25.09 38.38 -36.58
CA LYS A 145 24.17 39.02 -37.53
C LYS A 145 22.96 39.78 -36.93
N GLU A 146 22.59 41.01 -37.30
CA GLU A 146 23.12 42.18 -38.05
C GLU A 146 21.92 43.16 -38.13
N SER A 147 22.17 44.49 -38.08
CA SER A 147 21.33 45.60 -38.60
C SER A 147 19.96 45.88 -37.96
N SER A 148 19.48 47.11 -37.71
CA SER A 148 19.85 48.51 -38.04
C SER A 148 19.09 49.42 -37.02
N GLU A 149 19.63 50.54 -36.51
CA GLU A 149 19.35 51.95 -36.94
C GLU A 149 17.86 52.23 -37.27
N GLU A 150 17.19 53.34 -36.94
CA GLU A 150 17.50 54.67 -36.41
C GLU A 150 16.12 55.39 -36.33
N SER A 151 15.83 56.14 -35.26
CA SER A 151 14.95 57.34 -35.13
C SER A 151 14.33 57.46 -33.75
#